data_AF-A0A9D4F0C0-F1
#
_entry.id   AF-A0A9D4F0C0-F1
#
_cell.length_a   1.000
_cell.length_b   1.000
_cell.length_c   1.000
_cell.angle_alpha   90.00
_cell.angle_beta   90.00
_cell.angle_gamma   90.00
#
_symmetry.space_group_name_H-M   'P 1'
#
loop_
_entity.id
_entity.type
_entity.pdbx_description
1 polymer ?
#
loop_
_entity_poly.entity_id
_entity_poly.type
_entity_poly.pdbx_seq_one_letter_code
_entity_poly.pdbx_strand_id
1 'polypeptide(L)' 'MPLNFVHFYEIPDGSWSVWAQWEECSVTCDLGYKQRNRSCDNHAPQGSGQDCQGSGRQFGACFAGACRSAIG' A
#
# COMPACT_ATOMS: atom_id res chain seq x y z
N MET A 1 -18.75 21.07 -40.45
CA MET A 1 -19.25 21.29 -39.08
C MET A 1 -20.53 20.46 -38.94
N PRO A 2 -20.69 19.57 -37.96
CA PRO A 2 -20.14 19.65 -36.61
C PRO A 2 -19.11 18.57 -36.29
N LEU A 3 -18.04 19.00 -35.61
CA LEU A 3 -17.19 18.13 -34.84
C LEU A 3 -17.99 17.75 -33.58
N ASN A 4 -18.79 16.67 -33.63
CA ASN A 4 -19.22 16.02 -32.39
C ASN A 4 -18.08 15.11 -31.93
N PHE A 5 -17.02 15.79 -31.51
CA PHE A 5 -15.91 15.24 -30.76
C PHE A 5 -16.47 14.95 -29.36
N VAL A 6 -17.20 13.84 -29.22
CA VAL A 6 -17.25 13.18 -27.91
C VAL A 6 -15.82 12.73 -27.64
N HIS A 7 -15.01 13.64 -27.10
CA HIS A 7 -13.72 13.29 -26.57
C HIS A 7 -14.05 12.36 -25.40
N PHE A 8 -13.99 11.06 -25.63
CA PHE A 8 -13.90 10.06 -24.59
C PHE A 8 -12.57 10.32 -23.89
N TYR A 9 -12.54 11.31 -22.98
CA TYR A 9 -11.42 11.49 -22.09
C TYR A 9 -11.56 10.37 -21.07
N GLU A 10 -10.97 9.21 -21.37
CA GLU A 10 -10.90 8.11 -20.43
C GLU A 10 -10.13 8.61 -19.22
N ILE A 11 -10.85 8.84 -18.13
CA ILE A 11 -10.23 9.24 -16.88
C ILE A 11 -9.51 8.02 -16.34
N PRO A 12 -8.17 8.04 -16.23
CA PRO A 12 -7.45 6.90 -15.71
C PRO A 12 -7.85 6.66 -14.25
N ASP A 13 -8.14 5.40 -13.93
CA ASP A 13 -8.34 4.97 -12.56
C ASP A 13 -7.05 5.15 -11.75
N GLY A 14 -7.23 5.28 -10.43
CA GLY A 14 -6.15 5.30 -9.45
C GLY A 14 -5.28 4.05 -9.57
N SER A 15 -3.96 4.24 -9.68
CA SER A 15 -3.02 3.12 -9.63
C SER A 15 -2.09 3.21 -8.42
N TRP A 16 -1.86 2.05 -7.80
CA TRP A 16 -0.96 1.91 -6.67
C TRP A 16 0.49 2.13 -7.07
N SER A 17 1.26 2.87 -6.27
CA SER A 17 2.72 2.85 -6.33
C SER A 17 3.27 1.51 -5.86
N VAL A 18 4.57 1.32 -6.11
CA VAL A 18 5.31 0.18 -5.58
C VAL A 18 5.20 0.16 -4.05
N TRP A 19 5.12 -1.05 -3.49
CA TRP A 19 5.17 -1.21 -2.04
C TRP A 19 6.47 -0.64 -1.48
N ALA A 20 6.36 0.13 -0.41
CA ALA A 20 7.50 0.49 0.42
C ALA A 20 8.15 -0.78 1.01
N GLN A 21 9.39 -0.60 1.49
CA GLN A 21 10.04 -1.63 2.28
C GLN A 21 9.23 -1.92 3.55
N TRP A 22 9.39 -3.13 4.07
CA TRP A 22 8.83 -3.48 5.36
C TRP A 22 9.48 -2.62 6.46
N GLU A 23 8.65 -2.07 7.33
CA GLU A 23 9.07 -1.48 8.60
C GLU A 23 9.71 -2.56 9.50
N GLU A 24 10.40 -2.11 10.54
CA GLU A 24 10.97 -2.99 11.55
C GLU A 24 9.88 -3.83 12.24
N CYS A 25 10.29 -4.97 12.80
CA CYS A 25 9.37 -5.83 13.54
C CYS A 25 8.85 -5.07 14.77
N SER A 26 7.58 -5.25 15.12
CA SER A 26 6.93 -4.61 16.26
C SER A 26 7.57 -4.97 17.61
N VAL A 27 8.42 -5.99 17.62
CA VAL A 27 9.14 -6.51 18.77
C VAL A 27 10.62 -6.64 18.44
N THR A 28 11.46 -6.54 19.45
CA THR A 28 12.91 -6.75 19.34
C THR A 28 13.32 -8.19 19.60
N CYS A 29 12.39 -9.04 20.06
CA CYS A 29 12.55 -10.47 20.22
C CYS A 29 11.18 -11.18 20.17
N ASP A 30 11.20 -12.49 19.99
CA ASP A 30 10.09 -13.40 19.71
C ASP A 30 9.28 -13.03 18.45
N LEU A 31 8.03 -13.46 18.40
CA LEU A 31 7.11 -13.25 17.30
C LEU A 31 6.44 -11.88 17.41
N GLY A 32 6.43 -11.15 16.31
CA GLY A 32 5.69 -9.90 16.17
C GLY A 32 5.12 -9.74 14.76
N TYR A 33 4.79 -8.50 14.44
CA TYR A 33 4.31 -8.13 13.11
C TYR A 33 5.13 -6.97 12.55
N LYS A 34 5.19 -6.89 11.23
CA LYS A 34 5.77 -5.80 10.46
C LYS A 34 4.73 -5.24 9.52
N GLN A 35 4.89 -3.97 9.17
CA GLN A 35 3.97 -3.24 8.30
C GLN A 35 4.71 -2.78 7.04
N ARG A 36 4.00 -2.67 5.92
CA ARG A 36 4.44 -1.90 4.76
C ARG A 36 3.26 -1.13 4.19
N ASN A 37 3.58 0.00 3.55
CA ASN A 37 2.59 0.90 2.96
C ASN A 37 2.84 1.09 1.45
N ARG A 38 1.81 1.49 0.72
CA ARG A 38 1.85 1.95 -0.67
C ARG A 38 0.87 3.11 -0.82
N SER A 39 1.10 3.98 -1.81
CA SER A 39 0.29 5.17 -2.04
C SER A 39 -0.52 5.03 -3.33
N CYS A 40 -1.71 5.64 -3.38
CA CYS A 40 -2.52 5.71 -4.61
C CYS A 40 -2.14 6.96 -5.42
N ASP A 41 -0.87 7.03 -5.82
CA ASP A 41 -0.27 8.21 -6.45
C ASP A 41 0.38 7.92 -7.80
N ASN A 42 0.45 6.65 -8.22
CA ASN A 42 1.06 6.25 -9.49
C ASN A 42 0.15 6.48 -10.70
N HIS A 43 -1.06 7.01 -10.49
CA HIS A 43 -1.90 7.79 -11.40
C HIS A 43 -2.98 8.38 -10.50
N ALA A 44 -2.89 9.65 -10.09
CA ALA A 44 -3.93 10.21 -9.22
C ALA A 44 -5.26 10.28 -9.99
N PRO A 45 -6.39 9.78 -9.45
CA PRO A 45 -7.68 9.86 -10.12
C PRO A 45 -8.03 11.35 -10.34
N GLN A 46 -8.08 11.78 -11.60
CA GLN A 46 -8.44 13.15 -11.96
C GLN A 46 -9.92 13.22 -12.35
N GLY A 47 -10.77 13.90 -11.59
CA GLY A 47 -12.20 13.97 -11.92
C GLY A 47 -12.97 12.76 -11.40
N SER A 48 -13.64 12.00 -12.28
CA SER A 48 -14.49 10.84 -11.90
C SER A 48 -13.82 9.47 -12.01
N GLY A 49 -12.48 9.41 -12.05
CA GLY A 49 -11.73 8.15 -12.06
C GLY A 49 -11.90 7.42 -10.73
N GLN A 50 -11.86 6.09 -10.74
CA GLN A 50 -12.04 5.32 -9.50
C GLN A 50 -10.79 5.41 -8.62
N ASP A 51 -10.99 5.39 -7.31
CA ASP A 51 -9.89 5.26 -6.35
C ASP A 51 -9.26 3.86 -6.43
N CYS A 52 -8.00 3.75 -5.99
CA CYS A 52 -7.27 2.50 -5.97
C CYS A 52 -8.00 1.45 -5.12
N GLN A 53 -8.33 0.31 -5.74
CA GLN A 53 -9.01 -0.77 -5.03
C GLN A 53 -8.07 -1.51 -4.06
N GLY A 54 -8.55 -1.76 -2.85
CA GLY A 54 -7.84 -2.50 -1.79
C GLY A 54 -7.16 -1.61 -0.74
N SER A 55 -6.35 -2.21 0.13
CA SER A 55 -5.67 -1.50 1.21
C SER A 55 -4.34 -0.90 0.77
N GLY A 56 -4.04 0.32 1.23
CA GLY A 56 -2.72 0.95 1.14
C GLY A 56 -1.72 0.45 2.19
N ARG A 57 -2.17 -0.41 3.11
CA ARG A 57 -1.37 -0.96 4.21
C ARG A 57 -1.44 -2.48 4.24
N GLN A 58 -0.30 -3.12 4.49
CA GLN A 58 -0.20 -4.56 4.65
C GLN A 58 0.57 -4.91 5.92
N PHE A 59 0.11 -5.96 6.62
CA PHE A 59 0.77 -6.54 7.78
C PHE A 59 1.33 -7.93 7.43
N GLY A 60 2.44 -8.30 8.06
CA GLY A 60 3.03 -9.63 7.96
C GLY A 60 3.69 -10.04 9.27
N ALA A 61 3.74 -11.34 9.55
CA ALA A 61 4.46 -11.85 10.70
C ALA A 61 5.98 -11.66 10.56
N CYS A 62 6.67 -11.50 11.68
CA CYS A 62 8.12 -11.48 11.78
C CYS A 62 8.60 -12.19 13.05
N PHE A 63 9.82 -12.71 13.03
CA PHE A 63 10.48 -13.29 14.18
C PHE A 63 11.78 -12.52 14.42
N ALA A 64 11.88 -11.82 15.55
CA ALA A 64 13.00 -10.96 15.90
C ALA A 64 14.10 -11.69 16.71
N GLY A 65 14.08 -13.03 16.70
CA GLY A 65 14.99 -13.87 17.51
C GLY A 65 14.45 -14.10 18.92
N ALA A 66 14.87 -15.15 19.61
CA ALA A 66 14.29 -15.48 20.91
C ALA A 66 14.57 -14.42 21.99
N CYS A 67 13.56 -14.08 22.81
CA CYS A 67 13.79 -13.24 23.97
C CYS A 67 14.67 -13.98 24.99
N ARG A 68 15.59 -13.24 25.64
CA ARG A 68 16.34 -13.77 26.78
C ARG A 68 15.44 -13.78 28.01
N SER A 69 14.49 -14.71 28.04
CA SER A 69 13.71 -14.97 29.25
C SER A 69 14.66 -15.63 30.25
N ALA A 70 15.16 -14.85 31.22
CA ALA A 70 15.84 -15.42 32.36
C ALA A 70 14.85 -16.39 33.02
N ILE A 71 15.20 -17.68 33.07
CA ILE A 71 14.51 -18.67 33.87
C ILE A 71 14.58 -18.16 35.32
N GLY A 72 13.41 -17.81 35.86
CA GLY A 72 13.19 -17.56 37.28
C GLY A 72 12.70 -18.83 37.94
#